data_AF-A0AAF5DD87-F1
#
_entry.id   AF-A0AAF5DD87-F1
#
_cell.length_a   1.000
_cell.length_b   1.000
_cell.length_c   1.000
_cell.angle_alpha   90.00
_cell.angle_beta   90.00
_cell.angle_gamma   90.00
#
_symmetry.space_group_name_H-M   'P 1'
#
loop_
_entity.id
_entity.type
_entity.pdbx_description
1 polymer ?
#
loop_
_entity_poly.entity_id
_entity_poly.type
_entity_poly.pdbx_seq_one_letter_code
_entity_poly.pdbx_strand_id
1 'polypeptide(L)'
;MQYSIKLLLLIIFILIHKAWQNVYLGYYVREMRQNLFFEFNDVTYATMEDMAEDISSNLRSVSLKDVFLFSYGVRKNAITFNGEKPTCQCILNFIKPKNKMNKKKEFRVCSRVVDGQMLYSCCGKNFTTFEGASKYSLKKQCKVKFGQNIILTYDKNAPPDHIRRPSPPSPVNILPVAPKKFCVKTVLAIKCLGKNALSYKIWILVWSDLGATYYNKILYTMFKTRFLKEINFYRKIHDSPPLSDRNSYLSALAQDHATLLAKYKKLFQYGTRNVGTIMGSIKSCYISFLVKIWYDQIKYHDFTKNHLNILTEEFSAMIWKNSRYMGVGIATSGNKVFVVMKFLPKGNGYHQFKSNVRNVIMNKAEK
;
A
#
# COMPACT_ATOMS: atom_id res chain seq x y z
N MET A 1 -41.54 9.29 -12.40
CA MET A 1 -40.35 9.36 -13.29
C MET A 1 -38.98 9.19 -12.58
N GLN A 2 -38.76 9.68 -11.35
CA GLN A 2 -37.40 9.78 -10.79
C GLN A 2 -36.71 8.46 -10.36
N TYR A 3 -37.42 7.32 -10.35
CA TYR A 3 -36.81 5.98 -10.20
C TYR A 3 -35.83 5.63 -11.34
N SER A 4 -36.00 6.23 -12.53
CA SER A 4 -35.20 5.94 -13.72
C SER A 4 -33.69 6.21 -13.54
N ILE A 5 -33.33 7.39 -13.00
CA ILE A 5 -31.93 7.84 -12.90
C ILE A 5 -31.13 6.99 -11.90
N LYS A 6 -31.74 6.57 -10.78
CA LYS A 6 -31.09 5.72 -9.78
C LYS A 6 -30.75 4.34 -10.34
N LEU A 7 -31.61 3.77 -11.18
CA LEU A 7 -31.38 2.47 -11.81
C LEU A 7 -30.21 2.52 -12.80
N LEU A 8 -30.16 3.57 -13.64
CA LEU A 8 -29.09 3.75 -14.64
C LEU A 8 -27.71 3.93 -13.99
N LEU A 9 -27.62 4.74 -12.93
CA LEU A 9 -26.38 4.93 -12.17
C LEU A 9 -25.91 3.62 -11.49
N LEU A 10 -26.84 2.81 -10.98
CA LEU A 10 -26.51 1.50 -10.39
C LEU A 10 -25.87 0.56 -11.42
N ILE A 11 -26.42 0.51 -12.64
CA ILE A 11 -25.91 -0.31 -13.75
C ILE A 11 -24.48 0.11 -14.14
N ILE A 12 -24.24 1.41 -14.31
CA ILE A 12 -22.91 1.95 -14.63
C ILE A 12 -21.91 1.62 -13.51
N PHE A 13 -22.31 1.74 -12.23
CA PHE A 13 -21.45 1.41 -11.10
C PHE A 13 -21.07 -0.08 -11.06
N ILE A 14 -22.02 -0.97 -11.37
CA ILE A 14 -21.78 -2.42 -11.48
C ILE A 14 -20.79 -2.75 -12.62
N LEU A 15 -20.94 -2.11 -13.78
CA LEU A 15 -20.05 -2.31 -14.94
C LEU A 15 -18.61 -1.84 -14.64
N ILE A 16 -18.45 -0.65 -14.07
CA ILE A 16 -17.14 -0.08 -13.72
C ILE A 16 -16.42 -0.90 -12.63
N HIS A 17 -17.16 -1.59 -11.76
CA HIS A 17 -16.62 -2.45 -10.71
C HIS A 17 -16.17 -3.82 -11.24
N LYS A 18 -16.78 -4.36 -12.30
CA LYS A 18 -16.37 -5.63 -12.93
C LYS A 18 -15.03 -5.53 -13.68
N ALA A 19 -14.82 -4.48 -14.47
CA ALA A 19 -13.70 -4.39 -15.42
C ALA A 19 -12.27 -4.33 -14.81
N TRP A 20 -12.11 -4.42 -13.48
CA TRP A 20 -10.83 -4.36 -12.77
C TRP A 20 -10.56 -5.58 -11.87
N GLN A 21 -11.34 -6.64 -12.06
CA GLN A 21 -11.12 -7.93 -11.41
C GLN A 21 -10.11 -8.76 -12.20
N ASN A 22 -10.10 -8.64 -13.53
CA ASN A 22 -9.30 -9.43 -14.47
C ASN A 22 -7.77 -9.32 -14.26
N VAL A 23 -7.13 -10.48 -14.09
CA VAL A 23 -5.70 -10.73 -14.15
C VAL A 23 -5.39 -11.31 -15.53
N TYR A 24 -4.47 -10.70 -16.26
CA TYR A 24 -4.03 -11.19 -17.56
C TYR A 24 -2.61 -11.77 -17.42
N LEU A 25 -2.46 -13.05 -17.75
CA LEU A 25 -1.20 -13.80 -17.70
C LEU A 25 -0.76 -14.09 -19.13
N GLY A 26 0.45 -13.64 -19.48
CA GLY A 26 1.03 -13.89 -20.80
C GLY A 26 1.88 -15.15 -20.79
N TYR A 27 1.79 -15.95 -21.85
CA TYR A 27 2.65 -17.11 -22.12
C TYR A 27 3.29 -16.98 -23.51
N TYR A 28 4.34 -17.75 -23.80
CA TYR A 28 4.90 -17.88 -25.15
C TYR A 28 4.46 -19.21 -25.78
N VAL A 29 4.29 -19.24 -27.09
CA VAL A 29 4.20 -20.51 -27.84
C VAL A 29 5.61 -20.85 -28.33
N ARG A 30 6.18 -21.96 -27.88
CA ARG A 30 7.52 -22.39 -28.28
C ARG A 30 7.43 -23.43 -29.40
N GLU A 31 8.07 -23.15 -30.53
CA GLU A 31 8.17 -24.10 -31.65
C GLU A 31 9.45 -24.92 -31.54
N MET A 32 9.34 -26.25 -31.47
CA MET A 32 10.48 -27.18 -31.44
C MET A 32 10.20 -28.37 -32.35
N ARG A 33 11.05 -28.58 -33.37
CA ARG A 33 10.92 -29.69 -34.35
C ARG A 33 9.49 -29.79 -34.93
N GLN A 34 8.96 -28.66 -35.41
CA GLN A 34 7.59 -28.48 -35.94
C GLN A 34 6.43 -28.69 -34.93
N ASN A 35 6.71 -29.08 -33.68
CA ASN A 35 5.71 -29.15 -32.62
C ASN A 35 5.61 -27.84 -31.84
N LEU A 36 4.42 -27.52 -31.36
CA LEU A 36 4.13 -26.33 -30.55
C LEU A 36 3.94 -26.72 -29.08
N PHE A 37 4.55 -25.95 -28.19
CA PHE A 37 4.46 -26.10 -26.74
C PHE A 37 4.09 -24.76 -26.08
N PHE A 38 3.58 -24.78 -24.87
CA PHE A 38 3.18 -23.58 -24.13
C PHE A 38 4.22 -23.26 -23.05
N GLU A 39 4.71 -22.03 -22.98
CA GLU A 39 5.79 -21.62 -22.08
C GLU A 39 5.35 -20.50 -21.14
N PHE A 40 5.32 -20.77 -19.84
CA PHE A 40 4.94 -19.82 -18.79
C PHE A 40 5.97 -19.86 -17.65
N ASN A 41 6.54 -18.69 -17.30
CA ASN A 41 7.64 -18.56 -16.32
C ASN A 41 8.80 -19.56 -16.56
N ASP A 42 9.25 -19.66 -17.82
CA ASP A 42 10.32 -20.57 -18.28
C ASP A 42 10.05 -22.09 -18.11
N VAL A 43 8.85 -22.47 -17.64
CA VAL A 43 8.34 -23.86 -17.64
C VAL A 43 7.59 -24.12 -18.95
N THR A 44 7.82 -25.28 -19.57
CA THR A 44 7.20 -25.70 -20.84
C THR A 44 6.18 -26.82 -20.61
N TYR A 45 4.97 -26.65 -21.15
CA TYR A 45 3.83 -27.56 -21.03
C TYR A 45 3.43 -28.11 -22.41
N ALA A 46 2.90 -29.33 -22.44
CA ALA A 46 2.44 -29.98 -23.67
C ALA A 46 1.06 -29.46 -24.11
N THR A 47 0.16 -29.21 -23.16
CA THR A 47 -1.20 -28.69 -23.40
C THR A 47 -1.46 -27.38 -22.67
N MET A 48 -2.55 -26.67 -23.01
CA MET A 48 -2.96 -25.49 -22.24
C MET A 48 -3.66 -25.89 -20.93
N GLU A 49 -4.24 -27.08 -20.88
CA GLU A 49 -4.88 -27.68 -19.73
C GLU A 49 -3.86 -27.91 -18.60
N ASP A 50 -2.72 -28.55 -18.90
CA ASP A 50 -1.63 -28.75 -17.92
C ASP A 50 -1.12 -27.42 -17.34
N MET A 51 -0.93 -26.43 -18.23
CA MET A 51 -0.51 -25.08 -17.86
C MET A 51 -1.58 -24.38 -17.00
N ALA A 52 -2.85 -24.53 -17.33
CA ALA A 52 -3.95 -23.92 -16.61
C ALA A 52 -4.16 -24.55 -15.23
N GLU A 53 -4.01 -25.86 -15.09
CA GLU A 53 -4.07 -26.55 -13.79
C GLU A 53 -2.91 -26.10 -12.88
N ASP A 54 -1.66 -26.06 -13.36
CA ASP A 54 -0.53 -25.59 -12.55
C ASP A 54 -0.69 -24.12 -12.14
N ILE A 55 -1.05 -23.23 -13.08
CA ILE A 55 -1.37 -21.83 -12.77
C ILE A 55 -2.49 -21.76 -11.72
N SER A 56 -3.53 -22.57 -11.83
CA SER A 56 -4.65 -22.58 -10.87
C SER A 56 -4.24 -23.02 -9.47
N SER A 57 -3.34 -24.00 -9.36
CA SER A 57 -2.86 -24.53 -8.09
C SER A 57 -2.03 -23.49 -7.32
N ASN A 58 -1.26 -22.68 -8.06
CA ASN A 58 -0.39 -21.63 -7.54
C ASN A 58 -1.14 -20.31 -7.23
N LEU A 59 -2.30 -20.06 -7.84
CA LEU A 59 -3.11 -18.85 -7.68
C LEU A 59 -3.90 -18.79 -6.35
N ARG A 60 -3.20 -18.65 -5.23
CA ARG A 60 -3.86 -18.38 -3.94
C ARG A 60 -4.54 -17.01 -3.95
N SER A 61 -5.83 -16.97 -3.60
CA SER A 61 -6.70 -15.78 -3.41
C SER A 61 -7.21 -15.04 -4.66
N VAL A 62 -6.96 -15.52 -5.88
CA VAL A 62 -7.57 -14.97 -7.10
C VAL A 62 -8.73 -15.88 -7.54
N SER A 63 -9.85 -15.30 -7.98
CA SER A 63 -10.95 -16.08 -8.54
C SER A 63 -10.61 -16.45 -9.98
N LEU A 64 -10.60 -17.75 -10.32
CA LEU A 64 -10.22 -18.24 -11.66
C LEU A 64 -11.04 -17.60 -12.80
N LYS A 65 -12.32 -17.29 -12.59
CA LYS A 65 -13.17 -16.56 -13.56
C LYS A 65 -12.63 -15.18 -13.96
N ASP A 66 -11.77 -14.60 -13.13
CA ASP A 66 -11.15 -13.29 -13.30
C ASP A 66 -9.70 -13.45 -13.78
N VAL A 67 -9.28 -14.62 -14.28
CA VAL A 67 -7.93 -14.89 -14.78
C VAL A 67 -8.03 -15.24 -16.26
N PHE A 68 -7.23 -14.55 -17.07
CA PHE A 68 -7.21 -14.66 -18.52
C PHE A 68 -5.80 -14.95 -19.00
N LEU A 69 -5.66 -15.93 -19.88
CA LEU A 69 -4.41 -16.31 -20.54
C LEU A 69 -4.33 -15.64 -21.91
N PHE A 70 -3.16 -15.19 -22.32
CA PHE A 70 -2.90 -14.65 -23.66
C PHE A 70 -1.48 -15.00 -24.14
N SER A 71 -1.29 -15.14 -25.46
CA SER A 71 0.05 -15.37 -26.01
C SER A 71 0.78 -14.04 -26.24
N TYR A 72 2.06 -13.98 -25.88
CA TYR A 72 2.98 -12.92 -26.30
C TYR A 72 3.40 -13.05 -27.77
N GLY A 73 3.34 -14.26 -28.32
CA GLY A 73 3.85 -14.61 -29.64
C GLY A 73 4.59 -15.96 -29.66
N VAL A 74 5.30 -16.22 -30.75
CA VAL A 74 6.01 -17.48 -31.00
C VAL A 74 7.51 -17.31 -30.74
N ARG A 75 8.11 -18.21 -29.97
CA ARG A 75 9.55 -18.30 -29.74
C ARG A 75 10.13 -19.48 -30.55
N LYS A 76 11.08 -19.18 -31.43
CA LYS A 76 11.76 -20.15 -32.30
C LYS A 76 13.26 -19.97 -32.16
N ASN A 77 13.94 -20.97 -31.62
CA ASN A 77 15.35 -20.88 -31.20
C ASN A 77 15.57 -19.65 -30.29
N ALA A 78 16.51 -18.77 -30.62
CA ALA A 78 16.77 -17.52 -29.90
C ALA A 78 15.90 -16.32 -30.34
N ILE A 79 15.05 -16.48 -31.36
CA ILE A 79 14.25 -15.40 -31.96
C ILE A 79 12.83 -15.44 -31.39
N THR A 80 12.30 -14.27 -31.03
CA THR A 80 10.92 -14.11 -30.53
C THR A 80 10.13 -13.27 -31.53
N PHE A 81 9.07 -13.85 -32.08
CA PHE A 81 8.12 -13.20 -32.98
C PHE A 81 6.90 -12.76 -32.17
N ASN A 82 6.72 -11.44 -32.01
CA ASN A 82 5.52 -10.92 -31.35
C ASN A 82 4.28 -11.28 -32.16
N GLY A 83 3.24 -11.80 -31.49
CA GLY A 83 1.96 -12.06 -32.14
C GLY A 83 1.21 -10.79 -32.52
N GLU A 84 0.14 -10.96 -33.30
CA GLU A 84 -0.88 -9.91 -33.44
C GLU A 84 -1.53 -9.56 -32.09
N LYS A 85 -2.43 -8.56 -32.06
CA LYS A 85 -3.11 -8.09 -30.83
C LYS A 85 -3.60 -9.28 -29.99
N PRO A 86 -3.08 -9.47 -28.76
CA PRO A 86 -3.29 -10.71 -28.02
C PRO A 86 -4.75 -10.94 -27.65
N THR A 87 -5.33 -12.00 -28.18
CA THR A 87 -6.63 -12.51 -27.73
C THR A 87 -6.48 -13.16 -26.35
N CYS A 88 -7.45 -12.92 -25.47
CA CYS A 88 -7.40 -13.32 -24.07
C CYS A 88 -8.52 -14.32 -23.75
N GLN A 89 -8.19 -15.52 -23.29
CA GLN A 89 -9.16 -16.58 -22.95
C GLN A 89 -9.24 -16.79 -21.43
N CYS A 90 -10.42 -17.05 -20.89
CA CYS A 90 -10.61 -17.27 -19.45
C CYS A 90 -10.00 -18.61 -19.03
N ILE A 91 -9.23 -18.64 -17.94
CA ILE A 91 -8.56 -19.87 -17.49
C ILE A 91 -9.56 -20.97 -17.06
N LEU A 92 -10.78 -20.59 -16.66
CA LEU A 92 -11.85 -21.54 -16.33
C LEU A 92 -12.29 -22.40 -17.53
N ASN A 93 -11.99 -22.00 -18.76
CA ASN A 93 -12.24 -22.84 -19.93
C ASN A 93 -11.46 -24.17 -19.87
N PHE A 94 -10.43 -24.25 -19.03
CA PHE A 94 -9.49 -25.36 -18.90
C PHE A 94 -9.53 -26.04 -17.51
N ILE A 95 -10.45 -25.66 -16.60
CA ILE A 95 -10.43 -26.11 -15.18
C ILE A 95 -11.83 -26.58 -14.71
N LYS A 96 -11.90 -27.72 -14.00
CA LYS A 96 -13.15 -28.32 -13.49
C LYS A 96 -13.37 -28.10 -11.95
N PRO A 97 -14.62 -28.00 -11.42
CA PRO A 97 -14.89 -27.23 -10.17
C PRO A 97 -15.30 -28.02 -8.90
N LYS A 98 -15.03 -27.47 -7.68
CA LYS A 98 -15.53 -27.94 -6.35
C LYS A 98 -15.80 -26.76 -5.34
N ASN A 99 -16.47 -27.00 -4.20
CA ASN A 99 -17.22 -26.03 -3.33
C ASN A 99 -16.61 -25.78 -1.91
N LYS A 100 -17.05 -24.87 -0.97
CA LYS A 100 -17.76 -23.54 -0.92
C LYS A 100 -18.16 -23.17 0.56
N MET A 101 -17.77 -22.04 1.19
CA MET A 101 -18.14 -21.72 2.62
C MET A 101 -18.14 -20.21 3.09
N ASN A 102 -18.40 -19.91 4.39
CA ASN A 102 -19.02 -18.66 4.93
C ASN A 102 -18.25 -17.83 6.04
N LYS A 103 -18.82 -16.70 6.55
CA LYS A 103 -18.19 -15.47 7.17
C LYS A 103 -18.28 -15.24 8.72
N LYS A 104 -17.53 -14.26 9.28
CA LYS A 104 -17.50 -13.75 10.71
C LYS A 104 -17.40 -12.18 10.87
N LYS A 105 -17.40 -11.61 12.11
CA LYS A 105 -17.60 -10.16 12.50
C LYS A 105 -16.41 -9.46 13.25
N GLU A 106 -16.45 -8.13 13.48
CA GLU A 106 -15.30 -7.21 13.82
C GLU A 106 -15.67 -5.95 14.70
N PHE A 107 -14.71 -5.20 15.33
CA PHE A 107 -14.91 -4.07 16.31
C PHE A 107 -13.82 -2.91 16.25
N ARG A 108 -14.00 -1.67 16.82
CA ARG A 108 -13.07 -0.48 16.63
C ARG A 108 -13.05 0.68 17.71
N VAL A 109 -12.15 1.68 17.56
CA VAL A 109 -11.79 2.86 18.45
C VAL A 109 -11.43 4.14 17.63
N CYS A 110 -11.45 5.38 18.20
CA CYS A 110 -11.18 6.68 17.52
C CYS A 110 -10.05 7.55 18.15
N SER A 111 -9.54 8.57 17.42
CA SER A 111 -8.47 9.50 17.89
C SER A 111 -8.43 10.88 17.17
N ARG A 112 -8.04 11.95 17.88
CA ARG A 112 -7.91 13.36 17.42
C ARG A 112 -6.66 14.05 17.99
N VAL A 113 -6.29 15.24 17.49
CA VAL A 113 -5.23 16.10 18.06
C VAL A 113 -5.85 17.40 18.61
N VAL A 114 -5.38 17.87 19.77
CA VAL A 114 -5.73 19.16 20.39
C VAL A 114 -4.43 19.78 20.90
N ASP A 115 -4.11 21.02 20.51
CA ASP A 115 -2.92 21.78 20.94
C ASP A 115 -1.59 21.00 20.84
N GLY A 116 -1.46 20.19 19.79
CA GLY A 116 -0.30 19.32 19.54
C GLY A 116 -0.31 17.97 20.30
N GLN A 117 -1.21 17.77 21.26
CA GLN A 117 -1.37 16.51 21.98
C GLN A 117 -2.39 15.56 21.32
N MET A 118 -2.12 14.26 21.36
CA MET A 118 -3.02 13.21 20.88
C MET A 118 -4.06 12.82 21.95
N LEU A 119 -5.33 12.83 21.57
CA LEU A 119 -6.45 12.41 22.41
C LEU A 119 -7.26 11.30 21.71
N TYR A 120 -7.51 10.21 22.42
CA TYR A 120 -8.30 9.07 21.94
C TYR A 120 -9.72 9.15 22.49
N SER A 121 -10.71 8.71 21.72
CA SER A 121 -12.11 8.75 22.15
C SER A 121 -12.85 7.46 21.87
N CYS A 122 -13.67 7.04 22.82
CA CYS A 122 -14.53 5.87 22.70
C CYS A 122 -15.81 6.08 23.54
N CYS A 123 -16.97 5.85 22.93
CA CYS A 123 -18.31 6.05 23.53
C CYS A 123 -18.43 7.36 24.34
N GLY A 124 -18.05 8.49 23.75
CA GLY A 124 -18.10 9.82 24.39
C GLY A 124 -17.00 10.12 25.41
N LYS A 125 -16.28 9.11 25.92
CA LYS A 125 -15.17 9.31 26.87
C LYS A 125 -13.85 9.57 26.13
N ASN A 126 -13.10 10.55 26.60
CA ASN A 126 -11.75 10.89 26.13
C ASN A 126 -10.69 10.16 26.97
N PHE A 127 -9.56 9.86 26.33
CA PHE A 127 -8.39 9.17 26.89
C PHE A 127 -7.12 9.80 26.32
N THR A 128 -6.05 9.91 27.11
CA THR A 128 -4.73 10.31 26.60
C THR A 128 -4.00 9.16 25.89
N THR A 129 -4.48 7.91 26.02
CA THR A 129 -3.87 6.72 25.41
C THR A 129 -4.86 5.86 24.62
N PHE A 130 -4.38 5.27 23.51
CA PHE A 130 -5.14 4.33 22.69
C PHE A 130 -5.57 3.09 23.47
N GLU A 131 -4.74 2.63 24.39
CA GLU A 131 -4.99 1.42 25.17
C GLU A 131 -6.15 1.62 26.15
N GLY A 132 -6.23 2.77 26.83
CA GLY A 132 -7.37 3.13 27.68
C GLY A 132 -8.68 3.12 26.89
N ALA A 133 -8.68 3.75 25.71
CA ALA A 133 -9.83 3.78 24.80
C ALA A 133 -10.20 2.37 24.26
N SER A 134 -9.22 1.50 24.02
CA SER A 134 -9.46 0.13 23.52
C SER A 134 -10.03 -0.80 24.59
N LYS A 135 -9.47 -0.76 25.80
CA LYS A 135 -10.01 -1.46 26.97
C LYS A 135 -11.44 -0.99 27.28
N TYR A 136 -11.74 0.29 27.06
CA TYR A 136 -13.09 0.83 27.20
C TYR A 136 -14.06 0.35 26.11
N SER A 137 -13.63 0.32 24.84
CA SER A 137 -14.44 -0.18 23.71
C SER A 137 -14.91 -1.63 23.92
N LEU A 138 -13.98 -2.51 24.29
CA LEU A 138 -14.27 -3.91 24.59
C LEU A 138 -15.27 -4.07 25.75
N LYS A 139 -15.17 -3.22 26.79
CA LYS A 139 -16.08 -3.23 27.95
C LYS A 139 -17.48 -2.69 27.66
N LYS A 140 -17.68 -1.86 26.63
CA LYS A 140 -18.95 -1.16 26.37
C LYS A 140 -19.64 -1.51 25.05
N GLN A 141 -19.08 -2.43 24.25
CA GLN A 141 -19.67 -2.98 23.02
C GLN A 141 -20.19 -1.91 22.03
N CYS A 142 -19.53 -0.75 21.97
CA CYS A 142 -20.08 0.43 21.31
C CYS A 142 -20.08 0.33 19.78
N LYS A 143 -21.19 0.74 19.15
CA LYS A 143 -21.21 1.09 17.72
C LYS A 143 -20.25 2.23 17.44
N VAL A 144 -19.44 2.11 16.39
CA VAL A 144 -18.37 3.06 16.06
C VAL A 144 -18.78 3.98 14.91
N LYS A 145 -18.52 5.29 15.06
CA LYS A 145 -18.60 6.31 14.01
C LYS A 145 -17.24 7.02 13.91
N PHE A 146 -16.85 7.42 12.70
CA PHE A 146 -15.64 8.21 12.48
C PHE A 146 -15.99 9.70 12.49
N GLY A 147 -15.35 10.46 13.39
CA GLY A 147 -15.30 11.91 13.28
C GLY A 147 -14.27 12.33 12.24
N GLN A 148 -14.60 13.33 11.43
CA GLN A 148 -13.64 14.02 10.58
C GLN A 148 -12.68 14.82 11.47
N ASN A 149 -11.38 14.82 11.15
CA ASN A 149 -10.45 15.76 11.77
C ASN A 149 -10.65 17.14 11.13
N ILE A 150 -11.51 17.97 11.73
CA ILE A 150 -11.73 19.35 11.31
C ILE A 150 -10.54 20.19 11.81
N ILE A 151 -9.61 20.51 10.92
CA ILE A 151 -8.56 21.50 11.18
C ILE A 151 -9.12 22.87 10.84
N LEU A 152 -9.27 23.73 11.85
CA LEU A 152 -9.64 25.13 11.64
C LEU A 152 -8.38 25.92 11.24
N THR A 153 -8.32 26.36 9.99
CA THR A 153 -7.30 27.30 9.52
C THR A 153 -7.75 28.73 9.81
N TYR A 154 -6.95 29.49 10.57
CA TYR A 154 -7.11 30.94 10.70
C TYR A 154 -6.20 31.67 9.70
N ASP A 155 -6.63 32.85 9.26
CA ASP A 155 -5.76 33.79 8.55
C ASP A 155 -5.08 34.68 9.60
N LYS A 156 -3.74 34.75 9.56
CA LYS A 156 -2.95 35.57 10.49
C LYS A 156 -3.19 37.08 10.35
N ASN A 157 -3.78 37.51 9.23
CA ASN A 157 -4.11 38.91 8.96
C ASN A 157 -5.58 39.24 9.30
N ALA A 158 -6.39 38.24 9.64
CA ALA A 158 -7.79 38.44 10.01
C ALA A 158 -7.92 38.76 11.52
N PRO A 159 -9.01 39.42 11.96
CA PRO A 159 -9.28 39.64 13.38
C PRO A 159 -9.33 38.32 14.16
N PRO A 160 -8.91 38.27 15.44
CA PRO A 160 -8.86 37.03 16.23
C PRO A 160 -10.18 36.26 16.28
N ASP A 161 -11.31 36.97 16.27
CA ASP A 161 -12.67 36.41 16.33
C ASP A 161 -13.16 35.89 14.96
N HIS A 162 -12.45 36.20 13.86
CA HIS A 162 -12.81 35.79 12.50
C HIS A 162 -12.33 34.35 12.19
N ILE A 163 -12.66 33.40 13.06
CA ILE A 163 -12.45 31.97 12.81
C ILE A 163 -13.49 31.50 11.78
N ARG A 164 -13.10 31.47 10.49
CA ARG A 164 -13.90 30.80 9.46
C ARG A 164 -13.99 29.32 9.78
N ARG A 165 -15.12 28.89 10.37
CA ARG A 165 -15.52 27.49 10.32
C ARG A 165 -15.58 27.09 8.84
N PRO A 166 -14.85 26.05 8.40
CA PRO A 166 -15.09 25.47 7.08
C PRO A 166 -16.58 25.16 6.96
N SER A 167 -17.17 25.48 5.82
CA SER A 167 -18.49 24.94 5.49
C SER A 167 -18.44 23.42 5.68
N PRO A 168 -19.45 22.81 6.34
CA PRO A 168 -19.44 21.36 6.55
C PRO A 168 -19.23 20.68 5.19
N PRO A 169 -18.27 19.75 5.06
CA PRO A 169 -18.05 19.06 3.80
C PRO A 169 -19.38 18.47 3.33
N SER A 170 -19.72 18.71 2.06
CA SER A 170 -20.95 18.17 1.47
C SER A 170 -21.01 16.65 1.74
N PRO A 171 -22.19 16.09 2.06
CA PRO A 171 -22.29 14.86 2.84
C PRO A 171 -22.02 13.57 2.05
N VAL A 172 -20.80 13.42 1.54
CA VAL A 172 -20.20 12.12 1.22
C VAL A 172 -18.75 12.12 1.69
N ASN A 173 -18.47 11.43 2.80
CA ASN A 173 -17.11 11.06 3.18
C ASN A 173 -16.57 10.01 2.20
N ILE A 174 -16.27 10.46 0.98
CA ILE A 174 -15.48 9.70 0.03
C ILE A 174 -14.07 9.59 0.62
N LEU A 175 -13.82 8.53 1.38
CA LEU A 175 -12.47 7.97 1.55
C LEU A 175 -11.82 8.05 0.16
N PRO A 176 -10.64 8.67 -0.01
CA PRO A 176 -10.09 8.87 -1.34
C PRO A 176 -10.01 7.51 -2.03
N VAL A 177 -10.89 7.32 -3.03
CA VAL A 177 -11.15 5.99 -3.60
C VAL A 177 -9.82 5.49 -4.13
N ALA A 178 -9.37 4.36 -3.58
CA ALA A 178 -8.06 3.83 -3.90
C ALA A 178 -7.88 3.79 -5.43
N PRO A 179 -7.00 4.62 -5.99
CA PRO A 179 -6.99 4.88 -7.43
C PRO A 179 -6.66 3.59 -8.17
N LYS A 180 -7.46 3.27 -9.20
CA LYS A 180 -7.42 1.97 -9.87
C LYS A 180 -6.01 1.53 -10.28
N LYS A 181 -5.21 2.41 -10.92
CA LYS A 181 -3.76 2.27 -11.12
C LYS A 181 -3.05 3.49 -10.55
N PHE A 182 -2.22 3.31 -9.52
CA PHE A 182 -1.30 4.34 -9.07
C PHE A 182 0.01 3.74 -8.55
N CYS A 183 1.13 4.44 -8.78
CA CYS A 183 2.47 3.93 -8.51
C CYS A 183 3.44 5.01 -8.02
N VAL A 184 4.38 4.58 -7.17
CA VAL A 184 5.54 5.34 -6.69
C VAL A 184 6.73 5.01 -7.59
N LYS A 185 7.45 6.02 -8.07
CA LYS A 185 8.79 5.81 -8.66
C LYS A 185 9.80 5.75 -7.52
N THR A 186 10.64 4.73 -7.51
CA THR A 186 11.79 4.57 -6.60
C THR A 186 13.08 4.65 -7.41
N VAL A 187 14.26 4.45 -6.81
CA VAL A 187 15.54 4.51 -7.54
C VAL A 187 15.64 3.40 -8.59
N LEU A 188 15.23 2.18 -8.23
CA LEU A 188 15.45 0.97 -9.03
C LEU A 188 14.21 0.46 -9.77
N ALA A 189 13.00 0.81 -9.31
CA ALA A 189 11.75 0.32 -9.92
C ALA A 189 10.55 1.27 -9.75
N ILE A 190 9.46 0.98 -10.48
CA ILE A 190 8.14 1.56 -10.24
C ILE A 190 7.32 0.56 -9.40
N LYS A 191 6.83 1.00 -8.24
CA LYS A 191 6.08 0.18 -7.29
C LYS A 191 4.62 0.63 -7.29
N CYS A 192 3.68 -0.26 -7.57
CA CYS A 192 2.26 0.08 -7.73
C CYS A 192 1.38 -0.41 -6.57
N LEU A 193 0.28 0.29 -6.32
CA LEU A 193 -0.69 -0.04 -5.27
C LEU A 193 -1.25 -1.46 -5.43
N GLY A 194 -1.07 -2.28 -4.40
CA GLY A 194 -1.48 -3.68 -4.38
C GLY A 194 -2.86 -3.89 -3.73
N LYS A 195 -3.56 -4.92 -4.22
CA LYS A 195 -4.74 -5.52 -3.57
C LYS A 195 -4.28 -6.37 -2.37
N ASN A 196 -3.90 -5.74 -1.26
CA ASN A 196 -3.56 -6.40 -0.01
C ASN A 196 -4.53 -5.92 1.09
N ALA A 197 -5.40 -6.82 1.56
CA ALA A 197 -6.47 -6.48 2.51
C ALA A 197 -5.94 -6.03 3.88
N LEU A 198 -4.85 -6.65 4.37
CA LEU A 198 -4.22 -6.31 5.65
C LEU A 198 -3.63 -4.90 5.63
N SER A 199 -2.86 -4.58 4.59
CA SER A 199 -2.32 -3.23 4.39
C SER A 199 -3.41 -2.18 4.17
N TYR A 200 -4.51 -2.55 3.50
CA TYR A 200 -5.64 -1.65 3.30
C TYR A 200 -6.40 -1.37 4.60
N LYS A 201 -6.57 -2.37 5.48
CA LYS A 201 -7.10 -2.16 6.84
C LYS A 201 -6.21 -1.22 7.65
N ILE A 202 -4.89 -1.43 7.65
CA ILE A 202 -3.93 -0.56 8.35
C ILE A 202 -3.95 0.87 7.78
N TRP A 203 -3.97 1.00 6.45
CA TRP A 203 -4.07 2.29 5.77
C TRP A 203 -5.36 3.04 6.15
N ILE A 204 -6.52 2.37 6.17
CA ILE A 204 -7.77 2.94 6.69
C ILE A 204 -7.59 3.41 8.13
N LEU A 205 -6.98 2.61 9.02
CA LEU A 205 -6.79 2.98 10.43
C LEU A 205 -5.90 4.22 10.63
N VAL A 206 -5.02 4.54 9.68
CA VAL A 206 -4.11 5.70 9.76
C VAL A 206 -4.64 6.93 9.02
N TRP A 207 -5.33 6.76 7.88
CA TRP A 207 -5.63 7.84 6.93
C TRP A 207 -7.12 8.12 6.69
N SER A 208 -8.06 7.27 7.15
CA SER A 208 -9.50 7.44 6.84
C SER A 208 -10.13 8.74 7.36
N ASP A 209 -9.55 9.33 8.39
CA ASP A 209 -9.96 10.57 9.05
C ASP A 209 -9.47 11.84 8.33
N LEU A 210 -8.58 11.70 7.34
CA LEU A 210 -8.01 12.81 6.57
C LEU A 210 -8.88 13.27 5.40
N GLY A 211 -9.74 12.39 4.87
CA GLY A 211 -10.50 12.67 3.64
C GLY A 211 -9.59 12.87 2.42
N ALA A 212 -10.09 13.59 1.41
CA ALA A 212 -9.38 13.85 0.16
C ALA A 212 -8.45 15.08 0.24
N THR A 213 -7.47 15.09 1.16
CA THR A 213 -6.46 16.17 1.19
C THR A 213 -5.22 15.84 0.38
N TYR A 214 -4.77 16.83 -0.38
CA TYR A 214 -3.46 16.86 -1.06
C TYR A 214 -2.34 17.20 -0.07
N TYR A 215 -1.12 16.73 -0.33
CA TYR A 215 0.04 17.23 0.43
C TYR A 215 0.18 18.75 0.28
N ASN A 216 0.34 19.44 1.41
CA ASN A 216 0.78 20.83 1.48
C ASN A 216 1.77 21.01 2.65
N LYS A 217 2.48 22.14 2.71
CA LYS A 217 3.52 22.40 3.72
C LYS A 217 2.97 22.47 5.16
N ILE A 218 1.73 22.91 5.35
CA ILE A 218 1.08 22.98 6.68
C ILE A 218 0.88 21.57 7.26
N LEU A 219 0.53 20.60 6.41
CA LEU A 219 0.31 19.20 6.81
C LEU A 219 1.61 18.39 6.98
N TYR A 220 2.80 18.99 6.83
CA TYR A 220 4.11 18.30 6.88
C TYR A 220 4.27 17.40 8.12
N THR A 221 4.11 17.96 9.32
CA THR A 221 4.29 17.24 10.59
C THR A 221 3.27 16.11 10.76
N MET A 222 2.03 16.32 10.28
CA MET A 222 0.98 15.31 10.27
C MET A 222 1.34 14.14 9.34
N PHE A 223 1.87 14.40 8.14
CA PHE A 223 2.33 13.35 7.22
C PHE A 223 3.48 12.53 7.81
N LYS A 224 4.51 13.17 8.40
CA LYS A 224 5.60 12.46 9.10
C LYS A 224 5.06 11.53 10.19
N THR A 225 4.21 12.06 11.07
CA THR A 225 3.65 11.33 12.21
C THR A 225 2.81 10.13 11.76
N ARG A 226 1.99 10.30 10.71
CA ARG A 226 1.19 9.20 10.16
C ARG A 226 2.02 8.16 9.43
N PHE A 227 3.09 8.52 8.71
CA PHE A 227 4.01 7.54 8.13
C PHE A 227 4.69 6.69 9.21
N LEU A 228 5.19 7.30 10.29
CA LEU A 228 5.74 6.57 11.43
C LEU A 228 4.70 5.64 12.06
N LYS A 229 3.46 6.12 12.25
CA LYS A 229 2.34 5.34 12.79
C LYS A 229 1.99 4.14 11.91
N GLU A 230 1.93 4.31 10.58
CA GLU A 230 1.64 3.22 9.64
C GLU A 230 2.75 2.17 9.63
N ILE A 231 4.02 2.60 9.57
CA ILE A 231 5.17 1.69 9.65
C ILE A 231 5.17 0.94 10.98
N ASN A 232 4.86 1.60 12.10
CA ASN A 232 4.80 0.94 13.40
C ASN A 232 3.64 -0.07 13.54
N PHE A 233 2.52 0.13 12.82
CA PHE A 233 1.50 -0.94 12.70
C PHE A 233 2.03 -2.16 11.94
N TYR A 234 2.74 -1.96 10.82
CA TYR A 234 3.38 -3.07 10.11
C TYR A 234 4.45 -3.77 10.96
N ARG A 235 5.30 -3.02 11.67
CA ARG A 235 6.33 -3.58 12.55
C ARG A 235 5.73 -4.43 13.67
N LYS A 236 4.60 -4.01 14.26
CA LYS A 236 3.89 -4.78 15.29
C LYS A 236 3.46 -6.16 14.78
N ILE A 237 2.89 -6.26 13.57
CA ILE A 237 2.46 -7.55 13.00
C ILE A 237 3.63 -8.41 12.51
N HIS A 238 4.84 -7.86 12.41
CA HIS A 238 6.09 -8.53 12.05
C HIS A 238 7.04 -8.77 13.26
N ASP A 239 6.51 -8.81 14.49
CA ASP A 239 7.26 -9.00 15.74
C ASP A 239 8.51 -8.09 15.88
N SER A 240 8.35 -6.84 15.46
CA SER A 240 9.44 -5.86 15.37
C SER A 240 9.16 -4.66 16.28
N PRO A 241 10.10 -4.28 17.16
CA PRO A 241 9.93 -3.12 18.04
C PRO A 241 9.61 -1.83 17.25
N PRO A 242 8.79 -0.92 17.78
CA PRO A 242 8.44 0.31 17.08
C PRO A 242 9.67 1.19 16.84
N LEU A 243 9.65 1.92 15.72
CA LEU A 243 10.59 3.00 15.43
C LEU A 243 10.20 4.26 16.20
N SER A 244 11.21 5.06 16.54
CA SER A 244 11.07 6.38 17.16
C SER A 244 11.68 7.48 16.30
N ASP A 245 11.02 8.63 16.24
CA ASP A 245 11.48 9.87 15.58
C ASP A 245 12.33 10.77 16.49
N ARG A 246 12.64 10.33 17.73
CA ARG A 246 13.46 11.06 18.71
C ARG A 246 14.89 11.38 18.25
N ASN A 247 15.38 10.77 17.17
CA ASN A 247 16.65 11.14 16.56
C ASN A 247 16.43 12.29 15.55
N SER A 248 16.59 13.52 16.03
CA SER A 248 16.42 14.74 15.22
C SER A 248 17.37 14.81 14.03
N TYR A 249 18.61 14.34 14.17
CA TYR A 249 19.63 14.28 13.11
C TYR A 249 19.16 13.47 11.89
N LEU A 250 18.53 12.30 12.09
CA LEU A 250 17.94 11.54 10.98
C LEU A 250 16.83 12.32 10.26
N SER A 251 16.03 13.09 10.99
CA SER A 251 14.96 13.90 10.40
C SER A 251 15.50 15.07 9.58
N ALA A 252 16.55 15.74 10.07
CA ALA A 252 17.26 16.77 9.32
C ALA A 252 17.87 16.18 8.03
N LEU A 253 18.69 15.13 8.16
CA LEU A 253 19.34 14.47 7.01
C LEU A 253 18.34 13.93 5.97
N ALA A 254 17.16 13.46 6.41
CA ALA A 254 16.09 13.06 5.50
C ALA A 254 15.47 14.27 4.77
N GLN A 255 15.28 15.39 5.46
CA GLN A 255 14.70 16.62 4.90
C GLN A 255 15.63 17.31 3.90
N ASP A 256 16.93 17.37 4.18
CA ASP A 256 17.94 17.91 3.26
C ASP A 256 17.98 17.07 1.98
N HIS A 257 18.00 15.73 2.14
CA HIS A 257 17.94 14.80 1.02
C HIS A 257 16.66 15.04 0.18
N ALA A 258 15.47 15.07 0.81
CA ALA A 258 14.22 15.30 0.09
C ALA A 258 14.22 16.63 -0.68
N THR A 259 14.76 17.70 -0.07
CA THR A 259 14.92 19.03 -0.69
C THR A 259 15.78 18.97 -1.95
N LEU A 260 16.90 18.25 -1.90
CA LEU A 260 17.76 18.02 -3.07
C LEU A 260 17.02 17.24 -4.17
N LEU A 261 16.29 16.17 -3.83
CA LEU A 261 15.52 15.39 -4.82
C LEU A 261 14.44 16.25 -5.51
N ALA A 262 13.79 17.15 -4.77
CA ALA A 262 12.80 18.09 -5.30
C ALA A 262 13.43 19.20 -6.18
N LYS A 263 14.60 19.71 -5.79
CA LYS A 263 15.38 20.71 -6.57
C LYS A 263 15.78 20.15 -7.94
N TYR A 264 16.40 18.97 -7.96
CA TYR A 264 16.88 18.33 -9.20
C TYR A 264 15.83 17.44 -9.91
N LYS A 265 14.61 17.34 -9.35
CA LYS A 265 13.48 16.55 -9.90
C LYS A 265 13.79 15.07 -10.19
N LYS A 266 14.83 14.51 -9.56
CA LYS A 266 15.42 13.19 -9.80
C LYS A 266 15.66 12.46 -8.48
N LEU A 267 15.54 11.15 -8.46
CA LEU A 267 15.91 10.29 -7.33
C LEU A 267 17.38 9.89 -7.45
N PHE A 268 18.16 10.10 -6.38
CA PHE A 268 19.57 9.73 -6.28
C PHE A 268 19.97 9.62 -4.80
N GLN A 269 21.08 8.94 -4.50
CA GLN A 269 21.52 8.74 -3.11
C GLN A 269 22.31 9.94 -2.58
N TYR A 270 22.06 10.31 -1.31
CA TYR A 270 22.74 11.39 -0.60
C TYR A 270 22.89 11.07 0.90
N GLY A 271 23.97 11.56 1.50
CA GLY A 271 24.33 11.34 2.90
C GLY A 271 25.18 10.09 3.15
N THR A 272 25.40 9.77 4.43
CA THR A 272 26.28 8.67 4.86
C THR A 272 25.77 7.26 4.48
N ARG A 273 26.70 6.35 4.19
CA ARG A 273 26.43 4.93 3.91
C ARG A 273 26.00 4.12 5.14
N ASN A 274 26.17 4.68 6.35
CA ASN A 274 25.87 4.04 7.64
C ASN A 274 24.42 4.23 8.10
N VAL A 275 23.61 4.97 7.34
CA VAL A 275 22.17 5.19 7.60
C VAL A 275 21.36 4.52 6.50
N GLY A 276 20.40 3.67 6.86
CA GLY A 276 19.48 3.07 5.90
C GLY A 276 18.64 4.14 5.22
N THR A 277 18.43 4.08 3.91
CA THR A 277 17.68 5.10 3.16
C THR A 277 16.68 4.43 2.22
N ILE A 278 15.42 4.85 2.26
CA ILE A 278 14.44 4.57 1.19
C ILE A 278 13.87 5.90 0.69
N MET A 279 13.52 5.96 -0.60
CA MET A 279 13.03 7.20 -1.21
C MET A 279 12.05 6.94 -2.34
N GLY A 280 11.10 7.85 -2.53
CA GLY A 280 10.08 7.74 -3.57
C GLY A 280 9.58 9.08 -4.08
N SER A 281 9.25 9.12 -5.37
CA SER A 281 8.52 10.20 -6.03
C SER A 281 7.08 9.77 -6.27
N ILE A 282 6.13 10.55 -5.78
CA ILE A 282 4.69 10.27 -5.80
C ILE A 282 3.91 11.55 -6.21
N LYS A 283 2.70 11.44 -6.77
CA LYS A 283 1.84 12.63 -6.98
C LYS A 283 1.29 13.11 -5.62
N SER A 284 1.14 14.42 -5.43
CA SER A 284 0.69 15.04 -4.16
C SER A 284 -0.70 14.62 -3.69
N CYS A 285 -1.56 14.15 -4.60
CA CYS A 285 -2.88 13.59 -4.31
C CYS A 285 -2.87 12.16 -3.75
N TYR A 286 -1.75 11.45 -3.83
CA TYR A 286 -1.66 10.03 -3.45
C TYR A 286 -0.59 9.75 -2.39
N ILE A 287 -0.02 10.79 -1.78
CA ILE A 287 1.03 10.68 -0.76
C ILE A 287 0.65 9.75 0.42
N SER A 288 -0.63 9.73 0.81
CA SER A 288 -1.14 8.85 1.88
C SER A 288 -1.02 7.37 1.54
N PHE A 289 -0.93 6.98 0.28
CA PHE A 289 -0.74 5.58 -0.14
C PHE A 289 0.73 5.14 -0.18
N LEU A 290 1.70 6.05 0.01
CA LEU A 290 3.13 5.78 -0.19
C LEU A 290 3.64 4.58 0.62
N VAL A 291 3.42 4.59 1.94
CA VAL A 291 3.93 3.54 2.84
C VAL A 291 3.21 2.21 2.56
N LYS A 292 1.89 2.23 2.33
CA LYS A 292 1.14 1.06 1.88
C LYS A 292 1.71 0.47 0.58
N ILE A 293 2.05 1.29 -0.42
CA ILE A 293 2.65 0.85 -1.69
C ILE A 293 4.02 0.17 -1.48
N TRP A 294 4.83 0.69 -0.56
CA TRP A 294 6.08 0.03 -0.17
C TRP A 294 5.83 -1.26 0.61
N TYR A 295 4.86 -1.30 1.51
CA TYR A 295 4.51 -2.51 2.25
C TYR A 295 3.91 -3.60 1.36
N ASP A 296 3.13 -3.22 0.34
CA ASP A 296 2.53 -4.14 -0.65
C ASP A 296 3.56 -4.99 -1.41
N GLN A 297 4.86 -4.63 -1.35
CA GLN A 297 5.96 -5.44 -1.85
C GLN A 297 6.17 -6.75 -1.09
N ILE A 298 5.60 -6.90 0.12
CA ILE A 298 5.63 -8.14 0.92
C ILE A 298 5.29 -9.39 0.09
N LYS A 299 4.38 -9.26 -0.88
CA LYS A 299 3.98 -10.35 -1.80
C LYS A 299 5.09 -10.86 -2.72
N TYR A 300 6.21 -10.14 -2.82
CA TYR A 300 7.41 -10.52 -3.58
C TYR A 300 8.58 -10.92 -2.65
N HIS A 301 8.37 -10.94 -1.33
CA HIS A 301 9.44 -11.21 -0.36
C HIS A 301 9.48 -12.68 0.05
N ASP A 302 10.60 -13.35 -0.21
CA ASP A 302 10.84 -14.71 0.22
C ASP A 302 11.57 -14.74 1.56
N PHE A 303 10.81 -14.98 2.64
CA PHE A 303 11.30 -15.07 4.02
C PHE A 303 12.28 -16.24 4.26
N THR A 304 12.45 -17.17 3.31
CA THR A 304 13.45 -18.25 3.40
C THR A 304 14.85 -17.79 2.96
N LYS A 305 14.95 -16.72 2.17
CA LYS A 305 16.23 -16.20 1.66
C LYS A 305 16.88 -15.26 2.69
N ASN A 306 18.21 -15.27 2.74
CA ASN A 306 18.98 -14.45 3.67
C ASN A 306 19.76 -13.32 2.96
N HIS A 307 19.18 -12.73 1.92
CA HIS A 307 19.76 -11.68 1.09
C HIS A 307 18.69 -10.67 0.63
N LEU A 308 19.13 -9.51 0.17
CA LEU A 308 18.24 -8.45 -0.33
C LEU A 308 17.61 -8.84 -1.67
N ASN A 309 16.28 -8.85 -1.73
CA ASN A 309 15.54 -8.77 -3.00
C ASN A 309 15.20 -7.30 -3.30
N ILE A 310 15.76 -6.78 -4.40
CA ILE A 310 15.59 -5.40 -4.91
C ILE A 310 14.11 -5.02 -5.12
N LEU A 311 13.24 -5.97 -5.45
CA LEU A 311 11.80 -5.70 -5.56
C LEU A 311 11.15 -5.34 -4.21
N THR A 312 11.81 -5.67 -3.10
CA THR A 312 11.31 -5.59 -1.72
C THR A 312 12.18 -4.75 -0.78
N GLU A 313 13.10 -3.96 -1.33
CA GLU A 313 14.05 -3.15 -0.55
C GLU A 313 13.32 -2.21 0.43
N GLU A 314 12.26 -1.55 -0.03
CA GLU A 314 11.53 -0.60 0.81
C GLU A 314 10.68 -1.28 1.89
N PHE A 315 10.02 -2.41 1.56
CA PHE A 315 9.36 -3.26 2.54
C PHE A 315 10.32 -3.72 3.64
N SER A 316 11.42 -4.37 3.26
CA SER A 316 12.39 -4.94 4.20
C SER A 316 13.04 -3.89 5.09
N ALA A 317 13.35 -2.71 4.57
CA ALA A 317 13.88 -1.60 5.36
C ALA A 317 12.91 -1.08 6.43
N MET A 318 11.61 -0.94 6.09
CA MET A 318 10.60 -0.45 7.04
C MET A 318 10.38 -1.41 8.21
N ILE A 319 10.33 -2.72 7.94
CA ILE A 319 10.08 -3.73 8.99
C ILE A 319 11.34 -4.28 9.66
N TRP A 320 12.54 -3.84 9.26
CA TRP A 320 13.82 -4.35 9.77
C TRP A 320 13.89 -4.33 11.31
N LYS A 321 13.93 -5.50 11.95
CA LYS A 321 13.79 -5.66 13.40
C LYS A 321 14.79 -4.82 14.19
N ASN A 322 16.05 -4.75 13.77
CA ASN A 322 17.11 -4.05 14.52
C ASN A 322 17.10 -2.52 14.37
N SER A 323 16.36 -1.95 13.42
CA SER A 323 16.18 -0.50 13.33
C SER A 323 15.44 0.01 14.57
N ARG A 324 15.84 1.18 15.10
CA ARG A 324 15.26 1.81 16.31
C ARG A 324 14.75 3.22 16.05
N TYR A 325 15.47 3.96 15.22
CA TYR A 325 15.19 5.36 14.93
C TYR A 325 14.85 5.56 13.46
N MET A 326 13.99 6.54 13.20
CA MET A 326 13.51 6.89 11.87
C MET A 326 13.42 8.40 11.71
N GLY A 327 14.01 8.93 10.63
CA GLY A 327 13.81 10.29 10.16
C GLY A 327 12.97 10.31 8.89
N VAL A 328 12.13 11.34 8.73
CA VAL A 328 11.29 11.52 7.54
C VAL A 328 11.49 12.92 6.97
N GLY A 329 11.82 13.00 5.69
CA GLY A 329 11.91 14.23 4.91
C GLY A 329 10.87 14.24 3.79
N ILE A 330 10.26 15.40 3.53
CA ILE A 330 9.24 15.58 2.50
C ILE A 330 9.48 16.91 1.79
N ALA A 331 9.55 16.91 0.46
CA ALA A 331 9.68 18.11 -0.35
C ALA A 331 8.88 17.99 -1.66
N THR A 332 8.53 19.13 -2.27
CA THR A 332 7.63 19.21 -3.43
C THR A 332 8.29 19.87 -4.62
N SER A 333 7.99 19.38 -5.83
CA SER A 333 8.37 20.02 -7.09
C SER A 333 7.21 19.88 -8.08
N GLY A 334 6.47 20.97 -8.30
CA GLY A 334 5.19 20.94 -9.00
C GLY A 334 4.19 20.01 -8.31
N ASN A 335 3.55 19.12 -9.08
CA ASN A 335 2.59 18.14 -8.58
C ASN A 335 3.23 16.87 -7.97
N LYS A 336 4.56 16.78 -7.92
CA LYS A 336 5.29 15.64 -7.34
C LYS A 336 5.75 15.96 -5.92
N VAL A 337 5.65 14.96 -5.05
CA VAL A 337 6.24 14.95 -3.72
C VAL A 337 7.36 13.92 -3.71
N PHE A 338 8.50 14.32 -3.18
CA PHE A 338 9.66 13.50 -2.90
C PHE A 338 9.68 13.22 -1.40
N VAL A 339 9.63 11.94 -1.04
CA VAL A 339 9.68 11.49 0.35
C VAL A 339 10.94 10.66 0.54
N VAL A 340 11.69 10.96 1.59
CA VAL A 340 12.87 10.23 2.01
C VAL A 340 12.65 9.75 3.44
N MET A 341 13.00 8.50 3.72
CA MET A 341 13.01 7.95 5.06
C MET A 341 14.40 7.39 5.38
N LYS A 342 14.93 7.76 6.54
CA LYS A 342 16.27 7.41 7.04
C LYS A 342 16.13 6.54 8.28
N PHE A 343 16.90 5.45 8.39
CA PHE A 343 16.80 4.48 9.50
C PHE A 343 18.15 4.24 10.19
N LEU A 344 18.12 4.13 11.52
CA LEU A 344 19.29 3.78 12.35
C LEU A 344 18.91 2.79 13.48
N PRO A 345 19.71 1.74 13.76
CA PRO A 345 20.76 1.16 12.91
C PRO A 345 20.30 0.92 11.47
N LYS A 346 21.24 0.84 10.54
CA LYS A 346 20.95 0.60 9.12
C LYS A 346 20.31 -0.78 8.92
N GLY A 347 19.22 -0.81 8.15
CA GLY A 347 18.57 -2.02 7.71
C GLY A 347 19.18 -2.64 6.44
N ASN A 348 18.62 -3.77 6.00
CA ASN A 348 19.01 -4.50 4.80
C ASN A 348 20.48 -4.93 4.79
N GLY A 349 21.01 -5.31 5.96
CA GLY A 349 22.34 -5.88 6.12
C GLY A 349 22.49 -7.25 5.44
N TYR A 350 23.63 -7.47 4.80
CA TYR A 350 23.96 -8.75 4.16
C TYR A 350 23.92 -9.89 5.19
N HIS A 351 23.34 -11.04 4.82
CA HIS A 351 23.12 -12.21 5.70
C HIS A 351 22.34 -11.97 7.01
N GLN A 352 21.64 -10.84 7.16
CA GLN A 352 20.87 -10.51 8.36
C GLN A 352 19.34 -10.54 8.17
N PHE A 353 18.86 -10.94 6.99
CA PHE A 353 17.43 -10.91 6.64
C PHE A 353 16.61 -11.89 7.50
N LYS A 354 17.04 -13.14 7.66
CA LYS A 354 16.29 -14.15 8.45
C LYS A 354 16.02 -13.73 9.90
N SER A 355 16.92 -12.95 10.51
CA SER A 355 16.77 -12.47 11.89
C SER A 355 16.00 -11.14 12.00
N ASN A 356 15.96 -10.35 10.93
CA ASN A 356 15.39 -8.99 10.93
C ASN A 356 14.09 -8.82 10.15
N VAL A 357 13.79 -9.71 9.20
CA VAL A 357 12.61 -9.66 8.33
C VAL A 357 11.81 -10.93 8.59
N ARG A 358 10.87 -10.82 9.52
CA ARG A 358 10.01 -11.92 9.97
C ARG A 358 8.72 -11.94 9.17
N ASN A 359 8.11 -13.11 8.99
CA ASN A 359 6.76 -13.20 8.41
C ASN A 359 5.72 -12.60 9.39
N VAL A 360 4.51 -12.32 8.90
CA VAL A 360 3.41 -11.79 9.70
C VAL A 360 3.01 -12.82 10.77
N ILE A 361 2.90 -12.37 12.03
CA ILE A 361 2.27 -13.16 13.10
C ILE A 361 0.75 -13.15 12.87
N MET A 362 0.27 -14.01 11.98
CA MET A 362 -1.15 -14.33 11.88
C MET A 362 -1.47 -15.35 12.97
N ASN A 363 -2.40 -15.05 13.87
CA ASN A 363 -2.92 -16.07 14.78
C ASN A 363 -3.62 -17.18 13.96
N LYS A 364 -3.67 -18.42 14.49
CA LYS A 364 -4.38 -19.54 13.82
C LYS A 364 -5.86 -19.23 13.50
N ALA A 365 -6.48 -18.26 14.19
CA ALA A 365 -7.84 -17.79 13.94
C ALA A 365 -7.98 -16.77 12.79
N GLU A 366 -6.86 -16.35 12.18
CA GLU A 366 -6.80 -15.34 11.10
C GLU A 366 -6.29 -15.92 9.76
N LYS A 367 -5.82 -17.18 9.76
CA LYS A 367 -5.58 -17.98 8.54
C LYS A 367 -6.90 -18.57 8.04
#